data_AF-A0AAV5WMZ5-F1
#
_entry.id   AF-A0AAV5WMZ5-F1
#
_cell.length_a   1.000
_cell.length_b   1.000
_cell.length_c   1.000
_cell.angle_alpha   90.00
_cell.angle_beta   90.00
_cell.angle_gamma   90.00
#
_symmetry.space_group_name_H-M   'P 1'
#
loop_
_entity.id
_entity.type
_entity.pdbx_description
1 polymer ?
#
loop_
_entity_poly.entity_id
_entity_poly.type
_entity_poly.pdbx_seq_one_letter_code
_entity_poly.pdbx_strand_id
1 'polypeptide(L)'
;HFSIDLDGAVRTRSTPPPPLATLFIHAYQEDNRDRNATALLHIDLMPTLQFEHERYSAQVQTDMTPNTLILQVRALARNENAIIKYSIEDVDALVTVDERFGKIVYKGAADGRPRPAGIFSYVVQANDGKQIARTRLSLQFTPESPCQSGIRFDQEAYEMQLGANNFIGEISLAARSQPAAMRLLNMNNFFSLDNAGRLTLAPVGLPPCDYCELIVSATDKEGRVALTKVIVHNLSPNLSNMTMVSIVLMVVVIILTITLTFFVCRKMSYARRHLVVISSSPSEIRRKKKTKSADYTP
;
A
#
# COMPACT_ATOMS: atom_id res chain seq x y z
N HIS A 1 -20.46 -18.08 17.20
CA HIS A 1 -20.60 -16.86 16.38
C HIS A 1 -22.04 -16.55 16.04
N PHE A 2 -22.77 -17.45 15.36
CA PHE A 2 -24.21 -17.31 15.13
C PHE A 2 -25.00 -18.31 15.99
N SER A 3 -26.32 -18.15 16.04
CA SER A 3 -27.31 -19.14 16.51
C SER A 3 -28.59 -19.01 15.71
N ILE A 4 -29.33 -20.10 15.59
CA ILE A 4 -30.70 -20.13 15.08
C ILE A 4 -31.66 -20.36 16.26
N ASP A 5 -32.84 -19.76 16.24
CA ASP A 5 -33.94 -20.05 17.18
C ASP A 5 -34.98 -21.01 16.56
N LEU A 6 -36.00 -21.37 17.33
CA LEU A 6 -37.02 -22.36 16.91
C LEU A 6 -37.87 -21.88 15.73
N ASP A 7 -38.01 -20.56 15.57
CA ASP A 7 -38.70 -19.91 14.44
C ASP A 7 -37.82 -19.85 13.17
N GLY A 8 -36.57 -20.32 13.25
CA GLY A 8 -35.61 -20.36 12.14
C GLY A 8 -34.81 -19.06 11.95
N ALA A 9 -34.94 -18.06 12.83
CA ALA A 9 -34.24 -16.79 12.68
C ALA A 9 -32.77 -16.90 13.14
N VAL A 10 -31.84 -16.55 12.26
CA VAL A 10 -30.40 -16.60 12.53
C VAL A 10 -29.91 -15.27 13.10
N ARG A 11 -29.30 -15.32 14.29
CA ARG A 11 -28.85 -14.15 15.06
C ARG A 11 -27.34 -14.21 15.37
N THR A 12 -26.70 -13.05 15.43
CA THR A 12 -25.29 -12.90 15.84
C THR A 12 -25.14 -13.00 17.36
N ARG A 13 -24.20 -13.83 17.83
CA ARG A 13 -23.81 -13.97 19.26
C ARG A 13 -22.45 -13.34 19.60
N SER A 14 -21.63 -13.00 18.61
CA SER A 14 -20.34 -12.34 18.82
C SER A 14 -20.34 -10.94 18.20
N THR A 15 -19.70 -9.99 18.87
CA THR A 15 -19.52 -8.60 18.43
C THR A 15 -18.03 -8.27 18.40
N PRO A 16 -17.43 -8.04 17.21
CA PRO A 16 -18.03 -8.16 15.88
C PRO A 16 -18.41 -9.62 15.51
N PRO A 17 -19.34 -9.83 14.56
CA PRO A 17 -19.55 -11.11 13.92
C PRO A 17 -18.38 -11.44 12.95
N PRO A 18 -18.16 -12.72 12.59
CA PRO A 18 -17.23 -13.08 11.53
C PRO A 18 -17.64 -12.43 10.19
N PRO A 19 -16.68 -11.93 9.39
CA PRO A 19 -16.98 -11.30 8.10
C PRO A 19 -17.45 -12.30 7.04
N LEU A 20 -17.19 -13.59 7.23
CA LEU A 20 -17.67 -14.67 6.37
C LEU A 20 -18.02 -15.88 7.26
N ALA A 21 -19.13 -16.56 6.96
CA ALA A 21 -19.50 -17.82 7.61
C ALA A 21 -20.34 -18.72 6.70
N THR A 22 -20.26 -20.02 6.94
CA THR A 22 -21.18 -21.02 6.37
C THR A 22 -21.78 -21.82 7.52
N LEU A 23 -23.10 -21.89 7.57
CA LEU A 23 -23.87 -22.60 8.59
C LEU A 23 -24.61 -23.78 7.94
N PHE A 24 -24.49 -24.96 8.54
CA PHE A 24 -25.33 -26.12 8.23
C PHE A 24 -26.54 -26.09 9.17
N ILE A 25 -27.72 -25.86 8.61
CA ILE A 25 -28.98 -25.78 9.34
C ILE A 25 -29.70 -27.11 9.15
N HIS A 26 -29.83 -27.88 10.23
CA HIS A 26 -30.57 -29.14 10.24
C HIS A 26 -31.94 -28.91 10.90
N ALA A 27 -33.01 -29.15 10.15
CA ALA A 27 -34.38 -29.18 10.65
C ALA A 27 -34.88 -30.63 10.68
N TYR A 28 -35.75 -30.96 11.63
CA TYR A 28 -36.36 -32.29 11.77
C TYR A 28 -37.82 -32.15 12.20
N GLN A 29 -38.70 -33.07 11.77
CA GLN A 29 -40.06 -33.13 12.28
C GLN A 29 -40.04 -33.59 13.75
N GLU A 30 -40.78 -32.91 14.62
CA GLU A 30 -40.74 -33.14 16.08
C GLU A 30 -41.08 -34.60 16.45
N ASP A 31 -42.17 -35.13 15.88
CA ASP A 31 -42.60 -36.53 16.04
C ASP A 31 -41.76 -37.57 15.26
N ASN A 32 -40.89 -37.13 14.34
CA ASN A 32 -40.17 -38.02 13.42
C ASN A 32 -38.82 -37.44 12.97
N ARG A 33 -37.75 -37.83 13.67
CA ARG A 33 -36.38 -37.35 13.39
C ARG A 33 -35.76 -37.89 12.11
N ASP A 34 -36.28 -38.99 11.56
CA ASP A 34 -35.85 -39.53 10.27
C ASP A 34 -36.33 -38.64 9.11
N ARG A 35 -37.41 -37.90 9.33
CA ARG A 35 -37.84 -36.76 8.47
C ARG A 35 -37.07 -35.50 8.84
N ASN A 36 -35.82 -35.45 8.39
CA ASN A 36 -34.97 -34.26 8.49
C ASN A 36 -34.65 -33.65 7.11
N ALA A 37 -34.25 -32.39 7.14
CA ALA A 37 -33.76 -31.62 6.01
C ALA A 37 -32.52 -30.82 6.42
N THR A 38 -31.57 -30.67 5.49
CA THR A 38 -30.34 -29.88 5.73
C THR A 38 -30.25 -28.76 4.70
N ALA A 39 -30.12 -27.53 5.18
CA ALA A 39 -29.86 -26.34 4.37
C ALA A 39 -28.46 -25.78 4.66
N LEU A 40 -27.84 -25.17 3.65
CA LEU A 40 -26.57 -24.48 3.77
C LEU A 40 -26.84 -22.97 3.66
N LEU A 41 -26.63 -22.24 4.75
CA LEU A 41 -26.70 -20.78 4.78
C LEU A 41 -25.29 -20.20 4.72
N HIS A 42 -24.96 -19.54 3.61
CA HIS A 42 -23.74 -18.76 3.48
C HIS A 42 -24.01 -17.29 3.87
N ILE A 43 -23.12 -16.72 4.66
CA ILE A 43 -23.22 -15.37 5.21
C ILE A 43 -21.94 -14.61 4.85
N ASP A 44 -22.08 -13.55 4.07
CA ASP A 44 -21.02 -12.58 3.77
C ASP A 44 -21.38 -11.23 4.40
N LEU A 45 -20.56 -10.79 5.35
CA LEU A 45 -20.64 -9.51 6.05
C LEU A 45 -19.40 -8.64 5.77
N MET A 46 -18.56 -9.00 4.80
CA MET A 46 -17.51 -8.09 4.34
C MET A 46 -18.16 -6.84 3.73
N PRO A 47 -17.59 -5.65 3.92
CA PRO A 47 -18.09 -4.45 3.26
C PRO A 47 -18.07 -4.65 1.74
N THR A 48 -19.21 -4.50 1.08
CA THR A 48 -19.32 -4.54 -0.38
C THR A 48 -19.17 -3.17 -0.99
N LEU A 49 -19.08 -2.12 -0.16
CA LEU A 49 -18.81 -0.74 -0.52
C LEU A 49 -17.82 -0.14 0.50
N GLN A 50 -16.73 0.45 0.03
CA GLN A 50 -15.71 1.08 0.87
C GLN A 50 -15.10 2.29 0.18
N PHE A 51 -14.62 3.28 0.94
CA PHE A 51 -13.82 4.37 0.36
C PHE A 51 -12.39 3.91 0.07
N GLU A 52 -11.75 4.52 -0.94
CA GLU A 52 -10.33 4.29 -1.28
C GLU A 52 -9.40 4.70 -0.10
N HIS A 53 -9.83 5.66 0.71
CA HIS A 53 -9.12 6.15 1.90
C HIS A 53 -10.09 6.32 3.09
N GLU A 54 -9.69 5.89 4.31
CA GLU A 54 -10.49 6.07 5.54
C GLU A 54 -10.69 7.53 5.94
N ARG A 55 -9.76 8.40 5.52
CA ARG A 55 -9.82 9.84 5.68
C ARG A 55 -9.14 10.53 4.51
N TYR A 56 -9.73 11.62 4.05
CA TYR A 56 -9.18 12.55 3.06
C TYR A 56 -8.86 13.88 3.75
N SER A 57 -7.85 14.61 3.25
CA SER A 57 -7.57 15.98 3.71
C SER A 57 -7.04 16.88 2.61
N ALA A 58 -7.29 18.19 2.73
CA ALA A 58 -6.72 19.22 1.88
C ALA A 58 -6.60 20.55 2.64
N GLN A 59 -5.72 21.43 2.16
CA GLN A 59 -5.72 22.84 2.52
C GLN A 59 -6.61 23.64 1.54
N VAL A 60 -7.25 24.69 2.03
CA VAL A 60 -8.20 25.53 1.29
C VAL A 60 -7.98 26.97 1.70
N GLN A 61 -7.94 27.93 0.77
CA GLN A 61 -7.79 29.35 1.12
C GLN A 61 -9.16 29.94 1.52
N THR A 62 -9.22 30.83 2.52
CA THR A 62 -10.50 31.36 3.07
C THR A 62 -11.29 32.24 2.09
N ASP A 63 -10.60 32.82 1.11
CA ASP A 63 -11.08 33.67 0.02
C ASP A 63 -11.51 32.88 -1.23
N MET A 64 -11.14 31.59 -1.31
CA MET A 64 -11.32 30.74 -2.50
C MET A 64 -12.71 30.90 -3.12
N THR A 65 -12.78 31.07 -4.43
CA THR A 65 -14.07 31.29 -5.10
C THR A 65 -15.04 30.11 -4.88
N PRO A 66 -16.34 30.35 -4.64
CA PRO A 66 -17.34 29.30 -4.65
C PRO A 66 -17.33 28.50 -5.96
N ASN A 67 -17.75 27.24 -5.89
CA ASN A 67 -17.68 26.22 -6.94
C ASN A 67 -16.26 25.78 -7.36
N THR A 68 -15.21 26.16 -6.63
CA THR A 68 -13.85 25.64 -6.86
C THR A 68 -13.73 24.19 -6.38
N LEU A 69 -13.10 23.33 -7.18
CA LEU A 69 -12.79 21.93 -6.82
C LEU A 69 -11.65 21.88 -5.79
N ILE A 70 -11.87 21.19 -4.67
CA ILE A 70 -10.87 21.00 -3.62
C ILE A 70 -10.18 19.64 -3.79
N LEU A 71 -10.97 18.56 -3.87
CA LEU A 71 -10.48 17.20 -4.11
C LEU A 71 -11.60 16.33 -4.70
N GLN A 72 -11.28 15.09 -5.07
CA GLN A 72 -12.27 14.08 -5.43
C GLN A 72 -12.11 12.87 -4.51
N VAL A 73 -13.18 12.46 -3.83
CA VAL A 73 -13.23 11.19 -3.10
C VAL A 73 -13.68 10.08 -4.03
N ARG A 74 -13.24 8.85 -3.73
CA ARG A 74 -13.70 7.65 -4.43
C ARG A 74 -14.12 6.57 -3.45
N ALA A 75 -15.24 5.92 -3.77
CA ALA A 75 -15.62 4.64 -3.20
C ALA A 75 -15.59 3.54 -4.28
N LEU A 76 -15.34 2.33 -3.81
CA LEU A 76 -15.23 1.11 -4.60
C LEU A 76 -16.30 0.13 -4.12
N ALA A 77 -17.11 -0.36 -5.04
CA ALA A 77 -18.10 -1.41 -4.78
C ALA A 77 -17.59 -2.76 -5.30
N ARG A 78 -17.92 -3.87 -4.63
CA ARG A 78 -17.57 -5.23 -5.10
C ARG A 78 -18.28 -5.57 -6.43
N ASN A 79 -19.43 -4.97 -6.68
CA ASN A 79 -20.09 -5.02 -7.99
C ASN A 79 -19.69 -3.79 -8.81
N GLU A 80 -18.93 -3.99 -9.88
CA GLU A 80 -18.46 -2.91 -10.78
C GLU A 80 -19.62 -2.14 -11.44
N ASN A 81 -20.79 -2.77 -11.58
CA ASN A 81 -22.01 -2.16 -12.12
C ASN A 81 -22.85 -1.42 -11.07
N ALA A 82 -22.36 -1.23 -9.85
CA ALA A 82 -23.09 -0.53 -8.79
C ALA A 82 -23.03 1.00 -8.99
N ILE A 83 -24.19 1.65 -9.02
CA ILE A 83 -24.29 3.11 -9.11
C ILE A 83 -24.08 3.69 -7.71
N ILE A 84 -22.86 4.12 -7.42
CA ILE A 84 -22.51 4.78 -6.17
C ILE A 84 -23.01 6.24 -6.19
N LYS A 85 -23.72 6.63 -5.14
CA LYS A 85 -24.15 8.00 -4.85
C LYS A 85 -23.39 8.56 -3.65
N TYR A 86 -22.82 9.75 -3.79
CA TYR A 86 -22.08 10.45 -2.73
C TYR A 86 -22.91 11.54 -2.05
N SER A 87 -22.72 11.73 -0.74
CA SER A 87 -23.32 12.84 0.02
C SER A 87 -22.42 13.29 1.17
N ILE A 88 -22.72 14.45 1.77
CA ILE A 88 -22.09 14.92 3.01
C ILE A 88 -23.17 14.94 4.10
N GLU A 89 -22.84 14.44 5.30
CA GLU A 89 -23.78 14.26 6.41
C GLU A 89 -24.10 15.58 7.16
N ASP A 90 -23.28 16.61 6.95
CA ASP A 90 -23.46 17.97 7.47
C ASP A 90 -24.10 18.91 6.41
N VAL A 91 -25.24 19.50 6.76
CA VAL A 91 -26.02 20.41 5.88
C VAL A 91 -25.41 21.82 5.81
N ASP A 92 -24.75 22.25 6.89
CA ASP A 92 -24.10 23.57 7.04
C ASP A 92 -22.61 23.54 6.66
N ALA A 93 -22.20 22.47 5.98
CA ALA A 93 -20.87 22.30 5.43
C ALA A 93 -20.50 23.43 4.45
N LEU A 94 -19.22 23.83 4.51
CA LEU A 94 -18.57 24.75 3.56
C LEU A 94 -18.41 24.18 2.16
N VAL A 95 -18.79 22.93 1.96
CA VAL A 95 -18.49 22.15 0.77
C VAL A 95 -19.72 21.34 0.38
N THR A 96 -19.82 21.04 -0.91
CA THR A 96 -20.76 20.04 -1.42
C THR A 96 -19.99 18.95 -2.15
N VAL A 97 -20.58 17.77 -2.27
CA VAL A 97 -20.03 16.67 -3.07
C VAL A 97 -20.93 16.42 -4.28
N ASP A 98 -20.33 16.25 -5.46
CA ASP A 98 -21.04 15.77 -6.64
C ASP A 98 -21.53 14.33 -6.40
N GLU A 99 -22.84 14.13 -6.50
CA GLU A 99 -23.51 12.86 -6.19
C GLU A 99 -22.96 11.68 -7.00
N ARG A 100 -22.45 11.90 -8.22
CA ARG A 100 -22.04 10.84 -9.16
C ARG A 100 -20.54 10.61 -9.18
N PHE A 101 -19.76 11.68 -9.01
CA PHE A 101 -18.31 11.67 -9.22
C PHE A 101 -17.50 11.79 -7.92
N GLY A 102 -18.12 12.11 -6.78
CA GLY A 102 -17.40 12.29 -5.52
C GLY A 102 -16.53 13.56 -5.48
N LYS A 103 -16.73 14.49 -6.41
CA LYS A 103 -15.99 15.76 -6.49
C LYS A 103 -16.43 16.71 -5.39
N ILE A 104 -15.52 17.12 -4.52
CA ILE A 104 -15.81 18.00 -3.40
C ILE A 104 -15.45 19.43 -3.79
N VAL A 105 -16.46 20.30 -3.86
CA VAL A 105 -16.34 21.70 -4.27
C VAL A 105 -16.68 22.65 -3.13
N TYR A 106 -16.02 23.81 -3.09
CA TYR A 106 -16.30 24.85 -2.12
C TYR A 106 -17.67 25.49 -2.36
N LYS A 107 -18.53 25.49 -1.35
CA LYS A 107 -19.88 26.10 -1.35
C LYS A 107 -19.82 27.58 -0.95
N GLY A 108 -18.81 27.97 -0.16
CA GLY A 108 -18.81 29.23 0.59
C GLY A 108 -19.62 29.14 1.88
N ALA A 109 -19.61 30.22 2.65
CA ALA A 109 -20.44 30.38 3.85
C ALA A 109 -21.86 30.85 3.49
N ALA A 110 -22.88 30.41 4.23
CA ALA A 110 -24.27 30.77 3.97
C ALA A 110 -24.60 32.26 4.20
N ASP A 111 -23.76 32.98 4.94
CA ASP A 111 -23.84 34.43 5.18
C ASP A 111 -22.97 35.25 4.19
N GLY A 112 -22.32 34.59 3.22
CA GLY A 112 -21.46 35.23 2.23
C GLY A 112 -20.12 35.74 2.76
N ARG A 113 -19.75 35.44 4.02
CA ARG A 113 -18.49 35.92 4.62
C ARG A 113 -17.35 34.90 4.44
N PRO A 114 -16.08 35.36 4.35
CA PRO A 114 -14.95 34.46 4.51
C PRO A 114 -15.03 33.79 5.90
N ARG A 115 -15.03 32.44 5.96
CA ARG A 115 -15.00 31.74 7.26
C ARG A 115 -13.62 31.88 7.92
N PRO A 116 -13.55 31.80 9.26
CA PRO A 116 -12.29 31.86 9.98
C PRO A 116 -11.37 30.69 9.60
N ALA A 117 -10.06 30.95 9.62
CA ALA A 117 -9.04 29.93 9.44
C ALA A 117 -9.11 28.87 10.55
N GLY A 118 -8.89 27.61 10.20
CA GLY A 118 -9.04 26.48 11.12
C GLY A 118 -9.34 25.16 10.40
N ILE A 119 -9.46 24.06 11.15
CA ILE A 119 -9.77 22.74 10.59
C ILE A 119 -11.26 22.43 10.76
N PHE A 120 -11.92 22.11 9.64
CA PHE A 120 -13.30 21.63 9.59
C PHE A 120 -13.30 20.15 9.23
N SER A 121 -14.09 19.34 9.96
CA SER A 121 -14.15 17.88 9.79
C SER A 121 -15.56 17.45 9.41
N TYR A 122 -15.72 16.95 8.18
CA TYR A 122 -16.99 16.47 7.64
C TYR A 122 -17.01 14.94 7.53
N VAL A 123 -18.20 14.35 7.51
CA VAL A 123 -18.40 12.94 7.15
C VAL A 123 -18.95 12.89 5.73
N VAL A 124 -18.25 12.20 4.85
CA VAL A 124 -18.69 11.96 3.46
C VAL A 124 -19.20 10.53 3.39
N GLN A 125 -20.39 10.34 2.83
CA GLN A 125 -21.03 9.05 2.64
C GLN A 125 -20.96 8.62 1.17
N ALA A 126 -20.93 7.32 0.95
CA ALA A 126 -21.15 6.69 -0.35
C ALA A 126 -22.21 5.61 -0.18
N ASN A 127 -23.16 5.52 -1.11
CA ASN A 127 -24.31 4.61 -1.05
C ASN A 127 -24.51 3.92 -2.41
N ASP A 128 -24.51 2.59 -2.45
CA ASP A 128 -24.70 1.78 -3.68
C ASP A 128 -26.15 1.28 -3.89
N GLY A 129 -27.08 1.77 -3.06
CA GLY A 129 -28.46 1.31 -2.98
C GLY A 129 -28.70 0.14 -2.01
N LYS A 130 -27.65 -0.42 -1.38
CA LYS A 130 -27.71 -1.55 -0.45
C LYS A 130 -26.91 -1.32 0.84
N GLN A 131 -25.73 -0.73 0.74
CA GLN A 131 -24.82 -0.39 1.85
C GLN A 131 -24.48 1.09 1.83
N ILE A 132 -24.11 1.63 3.00
CA ILE A 132 -23.60 3.01 3.15
C ILE A 132 -22.20 2.94 3.75
N ALA A 133 -21.19 3.29 2.96
CA ALA A 133 -19.84 3.54 3.44
C ALA A 133 -19.70 4.99 3.95
N ARG A 134 -18.76 5.22 4.86
CA ARG A 134 -18.40 6.54 5.39
C ARG A 134 -16.89 6.75 5.39
N THR A 135 -16.45 7.96 5.10
CA THR A 135 -15.07 8.42 5.26
C THR A 135 -15.05 9.79 5.95
N ARG A 136 -13.93 10.15 6.57
CA ARG A 136 -13.74 11.50 7.15
C ARG A 136 -13.08 12.43 6.15
N LEU A 137 -13.51 13.68 6.10
CA LEU A 137 -12.88 14.74 5.32
C LEU A 137 -12.38 15.83 6.27
N SER A 138 -11.08 16.14 6.26
CA SER A 138 -10.49 17.19 7.09
C SER A 138 -9.95 18.32 6.22
N LEU A 139 -10.63 19.46 6.20
CA LEU A 139 -10.24 20.64 5.44
C LEU A 139 -9.64 21.71 6.35
N GLN A 140 -8.41 22.12 6.07
CA GLN A 140 -7.75 23.23 6.75
C GLN A 140 -7.96 24.51 5.94
N PHE A 141 -8.71 25.46 6.49
CA PHE A 141 -8.86 26.79 5.91
C PHE A 141 -7.73 27.71 6.37
N THR A 142 -7.01 28.32 5.42
CA THR A 142 -5.87 29.23 5.64
C THR A 142 -6.17 30.62 5.10
N PRO A 143 -5.76 31.70 5.78
CA PRO A 143 -6.00 33.06 5.30
C PRO A 143 -5.13 33.36 4.08
N GLU A 144 -5.69 34.01 3.06
CA GLU A 144 -4.87 34.50 1.95
C GLU A 144 -3.95 35.62 2.44
N SER A 145 -2.65 35.34 2.50
CA SER A 145 -1.63 36.37 2.34
C SER A 145 -0.27 35.76 2.03
N PRO A 146 0.56 36.40 1.20
CA PRO A 146 1.96 36.01 1.01
C PRO A 146 2.87 36.49 2.17
N CYS A 147 2.31 36.95 3.29
CA CYS A 147 3.05 37.69 4.32
C CYS A 147 2.70 37.37 5.79
N GLN A 148 1.53 36.79 6.11
CA GLN A 148 1.28 36.34 7.48
C GLN A 148 2.07 35.06 7.79
N SER A 149 2.90 35.12 8.83
CA SER A 149 3.58 33.96 9.39
C SER A 149 2.61 33.09 10.19
N GLY A 150 1.79 32.32 9.49
CA GLY A 150 1.12 31.15 10.05
C GLY A 150 2.09 29.97 10.22
N ILE A 151 1.77 29.04 11.12
CA ILE A 151 2.43 27.74 11.16
C ILE A 151 2.26 27.01 9.84
N ARG A 152 3.35 26.45 9.30
CA ARG A 152 3.34 25.63 8.09
C ARG A 152 4.43 24.56 8.14
N PHE A 153 4.13 23.41 7.55
CA PHE A 153 5.12 22.36 7.32
C PHE A 153 6.15 22.80 6.28
N ASP A 154 7.32 22.16 6.33
CA ASP A 154 8.41 22.42 5.39
C ASP A 154 8.13 21.79 4.01
N GLN A 155 7.32 20.73 3.98
CA GLN A 155 6.82 20.06 2.78
C GLN A 155 5.28 19.96 2.85
N GLU A 156 4.61 20.03 1.70
CA GLU A 156 3.14 19.89 1.61
C GLU A 156 2.69 18.46 1.91
N ALA A 157 3.47 17.48 1.45
CA ALA A 157 3.41 16.09 1.86
C ALA A 157 4.84 15.53 2.03
N TYR A 158 4.99 14.56 2.93
CA TYR A 158 6.23 13.84 3.19
C TYR A 158 6.10 12.39 2.71
N GLU A 159 7.11 11.87 2.01
CA GLU A 159 7.22 10.44 1.69
C GLU A 159 8.29 9.80 2.57
N MET A 160 7.94 8.68 3.20
CA MET A 160 8.78 7.96 4.15
C MET A 160 8.66 6.44 3.94
N GLN A 161 9.59 5.67 4.48
CA GLN A 161 9.62 4.20 4.35
C GLN A 161 9.81 3.56 5.73
N LEU A 162 9.14 2.43 5.99
CA LEU A 162 9.44 1.62 7.17
C LEU A 162 10.83 1.00 7.03
N GLY A 163 11.74 1.40 7.92
CA GLY A 163 13.06 0.79 8.07
C GLY A 163 13.05 -0.37 9.08
N ALA A 164 14.24 -0.94 9.33
CA ALA A 164 14.43 -1.97 10.36
C ALA A 164 14.36 -1.44 11.81
N ASN A 165 14.29 -0.12 11.99
CA ASN A 165 14.21 0.57 13.28
C ASN A 165 12.82 1.19 13.45
N ASN A 166 12.36 1.35 14.69
CA ASN A 166 11.09 2.00 15.00
C ASN A 166 11.04 3.50 14.64
N PHE A 167 12.15 4.13 14.25
CA PHE A 167 12.16 5.51 13.76
C PHE A 167 11.97 5.52 12.23
N ILE A 168 10.95 6.26 11.78
CA ILE A 168 10.51 6.30 10.37
C ILE A 168 11.03 7.57 9.68
N GLY A 169 10.97 8.70 10.37
CA GLY A 169 11.42 10.00 9.83
C GLY A 169 11.07 11.16 10.76
N GLU A 170 11.36 12.37 10.31
CA GLU A 170 11.13 13.61 11.06
C GLU A 170 10.34 14.60 10.19
N ILE A 171 9.33 15.22 10.78
CA ILE A 171 8.37 16.10 10.12
C ILE A 171 8.67 17.53 10.55
N SER A 172 9.43 18.24 9.71
CA SER A 172 9.86 19.61 9.95
C SER A 172 8.73 20.64 9.76
N LEU A 173 8.82 21.76 10.46
CA LEU A 173 8.07 22.97 10.12
C LEU A 173 9.02 23.96 9.44
N ALA A 174 8.52 24.74 8.49
CA ALA A 174 9.35 25.71 7.77
C ALA A 174 9.97 26.71 8.75
N ALA A 175 11.22 27.11 8.53
CA ALA A 175 12.13 27.74 9.52
C ALA A 175 11.70 29.05 10.24
N ARG A 176 10.47 29.55 10.04
CA ARG A 176 9.85 30.65 10.82
C ARG A 176 8.70 30.18 11.74
N SER A 177 8.37 28.90 11.73
CA SER A 177 7.28 28.31 12.50
C SER A 177 7.81 27.55 13.72
N GLN A 178 7.26 27.83 14.91
CA GLN A 178 7.47 27.00 16.11
C GLN A 178 6.14 26.38 16.55
N PRO A 179 6.07 25.05 16.75
CA PRO A 179 4.86 24.43 17.27
C PRO A 179 4.76 24.68 18.79
N ALA A 180 3.54 24.87 19.27
CA ALA A 180 3.17 24.58 20.65
C ALA A 180 2.88 23.08 20.85
N ALA A 181 2.39 22.39 19.81
CA ALA A 181 2.22 20.94 19.79
C ALA A 181 2.24 20.37 18.36
N MET A 182 2.66 19.11 18.20
CA MET A 182 2.37 18.29 17.02
C MET A 182 1.54 17.05 17.41
N ARG A 183 0.60 16.64 16.55
CA ARG A 183 -0.31 15.51 16.80
C ARG A 183 -0.68 14.77 15.52
N LEU A 184 -0.57 13.45 15.56
CA LEU A 184 -1.09 12.53 14.55
C LEU A 184 -2.61 12.34 14.71
N LEU A 185 -3.37 12.43 13.61
CA LEU A 185 -4.84 12.41 13.61
C LEU A 185 -5.45 11.04 13.21
N ASN A 186 -4.64 10.07 12.79
CA ASN A 186 -5.08 8.74 12.37
C ASN A 186 -3.99 7.67 12.53
N MET A 187 -4.40 6.40 12.61
CA MET A 187 -3.51 5.25 12.77
C MET A 187 -2.63 5.27 14.03
N ASN A 188 -3.03 6.02 15.07
CA ASN A 188 -2.33 6.18 16.36
C ASN A 188 -2.09 4.86 17.14
N ASN A 189 -2.65 3.73 16.68
CA ASN A 189 -2.37 2.38 17.21
C ASN A 189 -1.08 1.77 16.65
N PHE A 190 -0.66 2.21 15.45
CA PHE A 190 0.52 1.71 14.73
C PHE A 190 1.65 2.74 14.66
N PHE A 191 1.33 4.03 14.75
CA PHE A 191 2.29 5.12 14.64
C PHE A 191 2.16 6.08 15.83
N SER A 192 3.29 6.63 16.28
CA SER A 192 3.33 7.70 17.28
C SER A 192 4.22 8.85 16.80
N LEU A 193 3.82 10.07 17.16
CA LEU A 193 4.47 11.32 16.77
C LEU A 193 4.72 12.14 18.04
N ASP A 194 5.96 12.59 18.25
CA ASP A 194 6.30 13.50 19.34
C ASP A 194 6.19 14.99 18.93
N ASN A 195 6.31 15.88 19.91
CA ASN A 195 6.26 17.34 19.68
C ASN A 195 7.46 17.89 18.90
N ALA A 196 8.52 17.10 18.69
CA ALA A 196 9.65 17.44 17.83
C ALA A 196 9.45 16.98 16.38
N GLY A 197 8.30 16.36 16.06
CA GLY A 197 7.97 15.89 14.72
C GLY A 197 8.53 14.50 14.38
N ARG A 198 9.08 13.76 15.36
CA ARG A 198 9.70 12.45 15.12
C ARG A 198 8.62 11.38 15.00
N LEU A 199 8.47 10.83 13.80
CA LEU A 199 7.50 9.79 13.50
C LEU A 199 8.11 8.41 13.79
N THR A 200 7.38 7.60 14.56
CA THR A 200 7.83 6.29 15.01
C THR A 200 6.75 5.22 14.87
N LEU A 201 7.17 3.97 14.67
CA LEU A 201 6.31 2.79 14.70
C LEU A 201 6.07 2.35 16.16
N ALA A 202 4.81 2.10 16.50
CA ALA A 202 4.39 1.58 17.79
C ALA A 202 4.74 0.07 17.93
N PRO A 203 5.05 -0.43 19.14
CA PRO A 203 5.45 -1.82 19.36
C PRO A 203 4.32 -2.85 19.22
N VAL A 204 3.17 -2.47 18.67
CA VAL A 204 1.96 -3.31 18.53
C VAL A 204 2.03 -4.21 17.29
N GLY A 205 2.88 -3.88 16.31
CA GLY A 205 3.10 -4.65 15.09
C GLY A 205 3.20 -3.77 13.84
N LEU A 206 3.48 -4.39 12.69
CA LEU A 206 3.42 -3.70 11.39
C LEU A 206 1.96 -3.33 11.05
N PRO A 207 1.74 -2.18 10.38
CA PRO A 207 0.41 -1.76 9.97
C PRO A 207 -0.12 -2.62 8.80
N PRO A 208 -1.44 -2.87 8.71
CA PRO A 208 -2.06 -3.63 7.62
C PRO A 208 -2.26 -2.75 6.37
N CYS A 209 -1.18 -2.15 5.87
CA CYS A 209 -1.16 -1.29 4.68
C CYS A 209 0.09 -1.60 3.84
N ASP A 210 0.02 -1.45 2.52
CA ASP A 210 1.21 -1.43 1.64
C ASP A 210 1.86 -0.03 1.63
N TYR A 211 1.01 1.00 1.66
CA TYR A 211 1.35 2.37 1.98
C TYR A 211 0.30 2.93 2.96
N CYS A 212 0.76 3.57 4.03
CA CYS A 212 -0.08 4.17 5.05
C CYS A 212 -0.14 5.69 4.85
N GLU A 213 -1.34 6.22 4.62
CA GLU A 213 -1.56 7.67 4.60
C GLU A 213 -1.84 8.19 6.02
N LEU A 214 -0.92 8.99 6.53
CA LEU A 214 -1.00 9.64 7.83
C LEU A 214 -1.29 11.13 7.67
N ILE A 215 -2.07 11.70 8.58
CA ILE A 215 -2.43 13.11 8.60
C ILE A 215 -1.92 13.70 9.91
N VAL A 216 -0.98 14.62 9.79
CA VAL A 216 -0.27 15.23 10.91
C VAL A 216 -0.70 16.69 11.04
N SER A 217 -1.00 17.07 12.28
CA SER A 217 -1.38 18.42 12.65
C SER A 217 -0.28 19.07 13.51
N ALA A 218 -0.02 20.35 13.29
CA ALA A 218 0.85 21.15 14.15
C ALA A 218 0.13 22.45 14.53
N THR A 219 0.10 22.75 15.82
CA THR A 219 -0.57 23.94 16.39
C THR A 219 0.48 24.91 16.93
N ASP A 220 0.38 26.20 16.65
CA ASP A 220 1.26 27.23 17.23
C ASP A 220 0.74 27.81 18.56
N LYS A 221 1.49 28.75 19.12
CA LYS A 221 1.19 29.38 20.43
C LYS A 221 -0.04 30.29 20.36
N GLU A 222 -0.42 30.72 19.15
CA GLU A 222 -1.60 31.52 18.87
C GLU A 222 -2.84 30.65 18.58
N GLY A 223 -2.70 29.31 18.63
CA GLY A 223 -3.77 28.35 18.41
C GLY A 223 -4.11 28.07 16.95
N ARG A 224 -3.32 28.59 15.99
CA ARG A 224 -3.50 28.32 14.57
C ARG A 224 -2.93 26.94 14.25
N VAL A 225 -3.53 26.23 13.29
CA VAL A 225 -3.19 24.83 13.00
C VAL A 225 -2.85 24.62 11.53
N ALA A 226 -1.75 23.91 11.28
CA ALA A 226 -1.36 23.35 9.99
C ALA A 226 -1.68 21.86 9.90
N LEU A 227 -1.98 21.38 8.68
CA LEU A 227 -2.03 19.95 8.32
C LEU A 227 -0.99 19.63 7.23
N THR A 228 -0.38 18.45 7.32
CA THR A 228 0.39 17.81 6.23
C THR A 228 0.00 16.34 6.10
N LYS A 229 0.20 15.79 4.90
CA LYS A 229 0.08 14.37 4.57
C LYS A 229 1.44 13.70 4.69
N VAL A 230 1.49 12.51 5.28
CA VAL A 230 2.72 11.70 5.33
C VAL A 230 2.40 10.31 4.79
N ILE A 231 3.02 9.94 3.68
CA ILE A 231 2.89 8.61 3.08
C ILE A 231 4.02 7.75 3.63
N VAL A 232 3.67 6.67 4.34
CA VAL A 232 4.64 5.71 4.87
C VAL A 232 4.55 4.40 4.09
N HIS A 233 5.55 4.12 3.26
CA HIS A 233 5.65 2.88 2.50
C HIS A 233 6.07 1.72 3.41
N ASN A 234 5.19 0.73 3.53
CA ASN A 234 5.48 -0.53 4.19
C ASN A 234 6.11 -1.48 3.17
N LEU A 235 7.42 -1.32 2.92
CA LEU A 235 8.21 -2.36 2.24
C LEU A 235 8.40 -3.56 3.18
N SER A 236 7.29 -4.25 3.45
CA SER A 236 7.32 -5.68 3.73
C SER A 236 8.11 -6.34 2.59
N PRO A 237 9.19 -7.09 2.88
CA PRO A 237 10.01 -7.70 1.85
C PRO A 237 9.30 -8.94 1.29
N ASN A 238 8.22 -8.70 0.53
CA ASN A 238 7.56 -9.66 -0.35
C ASN A 238 8.46 -10.02 -1.55
N LEU A 239 9.68 -10.48 -1.25
CA LEU A 239 10.34 -11.52 -2.03
C LEU A 239 9.40 -12.73 -2.02
N SER A 240 8.44 -12.72 -2.95
CA SER A 240 7.47 -13.80 -3.11
C SER A 240 8.20 -15.14 -3.14
N ASN A 241 7.58 -16.19 -2.60
CA ASN A 241 8.22 -17.51 -2.53
C ASN A 241 8.71 -17.98 -3.91
N MET A 242 8.05 -17.55 -4.99
CA MET A 242 8.50 -17.69 -6.38
C MET A 242 9.88 -17.09 -6.67
N THR A 243 10.17 -15.86 -6.22
CA THR A 243 11.50 -15.24 -6.41
C THR A 243 12.60 -15.97 -5.65
N MET A 244 12.32 -16.40 -4.42
CA MET A 244 13.31 -17.12 -3.59
C MET A 244 13.60 -18.51 -4.17
N VAL A 245 12.56 -19.24 -4.59
CA VAL A 245 12.68 -20.50 -5.34
C VAL A 245 13.43 -20.30 -6.67
N SER A 246 13.15 -19.23 -7.41
CA SER A 246 13.83 -18.93 -8.68
C SER A 246 15.33 -18.70 -8.49
N ILE A 247 15.72 -17.93 -7.46
CA ILE A 247 17.13 -17.69 -7.13
C ILE A 247 17.83 -19.01 -6.77
N VAL A 248 17.23 -19.82 -5.89
CA VAL A 248 17.79 -21.13 -5.50
C VAL A 248 17.93 -22.07 -6.71
N LEU A 249 16.92 -22.13 -7.58
CA LEU A 249 16.94 -22.97 -8.77
C LEU A 249 18.00 -22.52 -9.78
N MET A 250 18.20 -21.21 -9.95
CA MET A 250 19.25 -20.66 -10.83
C MET A 250 20.66 -20.98 -10.29
N VAL A 251 20.87 -20.91 -8.97
CA VAL A 251 22.12 -21.36 -8.33
C VAL A 251 22.37 -22.87 -8.54
N VAL A 252 21.34 -23.71 -8.42
CA VAL A 252 21.45 -25.16 -8.70
C VAL A 252 21.82 -25.43 -10.16
N VAL A 253 21.23 -24.71 -11.12
CA VAL A 253 21.58 -24.81 -12.56
C VAL A 253 23.02 -24.36 -12.83
N ILE A 254 23.52 -23.32 -12.15
CA ILE A 254 24.93 -22.90 -12.24
C ILE A 254 25.86 -24.02 -11.73
N ILE A 255 25.55 -24.64 -10.58
CA ILE A 255 26.36 -25.74 -10.03
C ILE A 255 26.36 -26.97 -10.95
N LEU A 256 25.21 -27.32 -11.54
CA LEU A 256 25.09 -28.42 -12.50
C LEU A 256 25.85 -28.16 -13.80
N THR A 257 25.80 -26.94 -14.34
CA THR A 257 26.54 -26.58 -15.56
C THR A 257 28.05 -26.53 -15.35
N ILE A 258 28.52 -26.02 -14.20
CA ILE A 258 29.94 -26.07 -13.81
C ILE A 258 30.44 -27.52 -13.67
N THR A 259 29.69 -28.38 -12.97
CA THR A 259 30.09 -29.79 -12.76
C THR A 259 30.06 -30.61 -14.04
N LEU A 260 29.07 -30.42 -14.93
CA LEU A 260 29.06 -31.00 -16.28
C LEU A 260 30.27 -30.54 -17.11
N THR A 261 30.56 -29.24 -17.12
CA THR A 261 31.70 -28.67 -17.86
C THR A 261 33.02 -29.26 -17.36
N PHE A 262 33.21 -29.35 -16.04
CA PHE A 262 34.37 -29.98 -15.43
C PHE A 262 34.50 -31.46 -15.82
N PHE A 263 33.39 -32.22 -15.85
CA PHE A 263 33.40 -33.62 -16.25
C PHE A 263 33.77 -33.81 -17.73
N VAL A 264 33.23 -32.97 -18.62
CA VAL A 264 33.58 -32.98 -20.06
C VAL A 264 35.05 -32.61 -20.27
N CYS A 265 35.54 -31.54 -19.65
CA CYS A 265 36.95 -31.14 -19.71
C CYS A 265 37.89 -32.23 -19.16
N ARG A 266 37.51 -32.91 -18.07
CA ARG A 266 38.26 -34.05 -17.53
C ARG A 266 38.26 -35.22 -18.52
N LYS A 267 37.12 -35.62 -19.09
CA LYS A 267 37.03 -36.73 -20.06
C LYS A 267 37.84 -36.44 -21.34
N MET A 268 37.77 -35.21 -21.85
CA MET A 268 38.61 -34.73 -22.98
C MET A 268 40.10 -34.79 -22.66
N SER A 269 40.49 -34.47 -21.42
CA SER A 269 41.89 -34.53 -20.97
C SER A 269 42.42 -35.97 -20.90
N TYR A 270 41.62 -36.95 -20.49
CA TYR A 270 41.98 -38.36 -20.58
C TYR A 270 42.08 -38.84 -22.04
N ALA A 271 41.13 -38.47 -22.90
CA ALA A 271 41.15 -38.84 -24.32
C ALA A 271 42.41 -38.32 -25.05
N ARG A 272 42.81 -37.06 -24.81
CA ARG A 272 44.06 -36.50 -25.35
C ARG A 272 45.30 -37.26 -24.87
N ARG A 273 45.35 -37.73 -23.62
CA ARG A 273 46.49 -38.50 -23.10
C ARG A 273 46.65 -39.86 -23.77
N HIS A 274 45.56 -40.53 -24.17
CA HIS A 274 45.65 -41.80 -24.91
C HIS A 274 46.07 -41.62 -26.38
N LEU A 275 45.66 -40.53 -27.04
CA LEU A 275 46.04 -40.27 -28.45
C LEU A 275 47.54 -40.00 -28.63
N VAL A 276 48.20 -39.33 -27.68
CA VAL A 276 49.65 -39.01 -27.75
C VAL A 276 50.54 -40.25 -27.66
N VAL A 277 50.05 -41.37 -27.09
CA VAL A 277 50.82 -42.62 -26.94
C VAL A 277 50.92 -43.42 -28.25
N ILE A 278 50.11 -43.10 -29.27
CA ILE A 278 50.00 -43.88 -30.51
C ILE A 278 50.87 -43.29 -31.65
N SER A 279 51.27 -42.02 -31.58
CA SER A 279 51.87 -41.29 -32.71
C SER A 279 53.41 -41.35 -32.79
N SER A 280 54.04 -42.47 -32.42
CA SER A 280 55.52 -42.61 -32.47
C SER A 280 56.00 -44.00 -32.93
N SER A 281 55.97 -44.25 -34.24
CA SER A 281 56.69 -45.35 -34.91
C SER A 281 56.97 -45.01 -36.39
N PRO A 282 58.06 -45.46 -37.04
CA PRO A 282 58.62 -44.77 -38.22
C PRO A 282 58.58 -45.54 -39.56
N SER A 283 58.64 -44.80 -40.67
CA SER A 283 59.14 -45.19 -42.03
C SER A 283 59.41 -43.89 -42.81
N GLU A 284 60.53 -43.63 -43.50
CA GLU A 284 61.16 -44.33 -44.64
C GLU A 284 60.35 -44.24 -45.97
N ILE A 285 60.92 -43.88 -47.15
CA ILE A 285 62.29 -43.41 -47.51
C ILE A 285 62.37 -42.88 -48.98
N ARG A 286 63.48 -42.17 -49.33
CA ARG A 286 64.25 -42.14 -50.61
C ARG A 286 64.04 -41.10 -51.75
N ARG A 287 65.22 -40.70 -52.28
CA ARG A 287 65.63 -40.32 -53.68
C ARG A 287 65.41 -38.85 -54.13
N LYS A 288 66.38 -38.16 -54.80
CA LYS A 288 67.80 -38.51 -55.10
C LYS A 288 68.68 -37.30 -55.58
N LYS A 289 69.88 -37.15 -54.96
CA LYS A 289 71.21 -36.70 -55.50
C LYS A 289 71.43 -35.44 -56.40
N LYS A 290 72.53 -34.72 -56.04
CA LYS A 290 73.49 -33.92 -56.88
C LYS A 290 72.96 -32.61 -57.50
N THR A 291 73.64 -31.44 -57.51
CA THR A 291 74.91 -30.90 -56.92
C THR A 291 74.78 -29.34 -56.86
N LYS A 292 75.75 -28.41 -56.62
CA LYS A 292 77.24 -28.33 -56.63
C LYS A 292 77.75 -27.22 -55.67
N SER A 293 78.94 -26.65 -55.94
CA SER A 293 79.63 -25.45 -55.41
C SER A 293 78.78 -24.16 -55.35
N ALA A 294 79.05 -23.13 -54.52
CA ALA A 294 79.91 -22.93 -53.32
C ALA A 294 79.56 -21.51 -52.72
N ASP A 295 80.33 -20.66 -52.02
CA ASP A 295 81.76 -20.56 -51.63
C ASP A 295 82.00 -19.54 -50.46
N TYR A 296 83.25 -19.07 -50.26
CA TYR A 296 83.75 -17.94 -49.40
C TYR A 296 82.96 -16.59 -49.50
N THR A 297 83.05 -15.57 -48.62
CA THR A 297 83.96 -15.12 -47.52
C THR A 297 83.21 -14.06 -46.64
N PRO A 298 83.78 -13.47 -45.56
CA PRO A 298 85.02 -13.80 -44.82
C PRO A 298 84.81 -14.21 -43.35
#